data_AF-A0AAV1NS77-F1
#
_entry.id   AF-A0AAV1NS77-F1
#
_cell.length_a   1.000
_cell.length_b   1.000
_cell.length_c   1.000
_cell.angle_alpha   90.00
_cell.angle_beta   90.00
_cell.angle_gamma   90.00
#
_symmetry.space_group_name_H-M   'P 1'
#
loop_
_entity.id
_entity.type
_entity.pdbx_description
1 polymer ?
#
loop_
_entity_poly.entity_id
_entity_poly.type
_entity_poly.pdbx_seq_one_letter_code
_entity_poly.pdbx_strand_id
1 'polypeptide(L)'
;QAVRDPARLLAHMARLGLRVNLKKSHLEPAQWVTYLGVDLDSATMKAHLSSSRVGDILDSLVPFRGGMVVSYMQVLHLVGRLTADVHMLTHTTHTLICLLQCYFSCFVSFLFTKGTVIVY
;
A
#
# COMPACT_ATOMS: atom_id res chain seq x y z
N GLN A 1 30.44 -5.06 6.55
CA GLN A 1 29.98 -3.66 6.48
C GLN A 1 28.57 -3.51 7.08
N ALA A 2 27.58 -4.27 6.58
CA ALA A 2 26.17 -4.24 7.00
C ALA A 2 25.86 -4.32 8.51
N VAL A 3 26.72 -4.93 9.33
CA VAL A 3 26.52 -5.04 10.80
C VAL A 3 26.94 -3.75 11.55
N ARG A 4 27.80 -2.91 10.96
CA ARG A 4 28.28 -1.66 11.60
C ARG A 4 27.37 -0.46 11.34
N ASP A 5 26.57 -0.53 10.29
CA ASP A 5 25.68 0.56 9.86
C ASP A 5 24.49 0.80 10.82
N PRO A 6 23.83 -0.23 11.39
CA PRO A 6 22.73 -0.04 12.33
C PRO A 6 23.15 0.70 13.60
N ALA A 7 24.32 0.38 14.17
CA ALA A 7 24.81 1.03 15.39
C ALA A 7 25.10 2.52 15.17
N ARG A 8 25.65 2.89 14.00
CA ARG A 8 25.89 4.28 13.63
C ARG A 8 24.58 5.05 13.39
N LEU A 9 23.60 4.40 12.76
CA LEU A 9 22.27 4.97 12.54
C LEU A 9 21.56 5.23 13.88
N LEU A 10 21.58 4.26 14.79
CA LEU A 10 20.99 4.40 16.12
C LEU A 10 21.65 5.53 16.92
N ALA A 11 22.98 5.64 16.90
CA ALA A 11 23.70 6.73 17.56
C ALA A 11 23.33 8.10 16.96
N HIS A 12 23.14 8.18 15.64
CA HIS A 12 22.71 9.40 14.98
C HIS A 12 21.26 9.77 15.31
N MET A 13 20.34 8.81 15.30
CA MET A 13 18.94 9.02 15.70
C MET A 13 18.84 9.48 17.16
N ALA A 14 19.63 8.89 18.06
CA ALA A 14 19.72 9.33 19.45
C ALA A 14 20.21 10.78 19.58
N ARG A 15 21.22 11.18 18.79
CA ARG A 15 21.68 12.58 18.73
C ARG A 15 20.61 13.55 18.25
N LEU A 16 19.69 13.11 17.40
CA LEU A 16 18.54 13.91 16.94
C LEU A 16 17.39 13.93 17.95
N GLY A 17 17.53 13.26 19.10
CA GLY A 17 16.45 13.12 20.08
C GLY A 17 15.36 12.12 19.66
N LEU A 18 15.58 11.35 18.59
CA LEU A 18 14.64 10.36 18.09
C LEU A 18 14.83 9.02 18.82
N ARG A 19 13.72 8.41 19.25
CA ARG A 19 13.71 7.08 19.86
C ARG A 19 13.21 6.05 18.86
N VAL A 20 14.05 5.08 18.55
CA VAL A 20 13.68 3.96 17.67
C VAL A 20 12.80 2.98 18.43
N ASN A 21 11.67 2.62 17.84
CA ASN A 21 10.83 1.57 18.39
C ASN A 21 11.39 0.20 18.01
N LEU A 22 12.25 -0.35 18.86
CA LEU A 22 12.89 -1.64 18.64
C LEU A 22 11.89 -2.80 18.47
N LYS A 23 10.66 -2.68 19.00
CA LYS A 23 9.61 -3.70 18.79
C LYS A 23 9.06 -3.71 17.36
N LYS A 24 9.22 -2.61 16.63
CA LYS A 24 8.75 -2.44 15.24
C LYS A 24 9.88 -2.37 14.22
N SER A 25 11.14 -2.43 14.68
CA SER A 25 12.31 -2.27 13.83
C SER A 25 13.05 -3.59 13.68
N HIS A 26 13.40 -3.94 12.45
CA HIS A 26 14.33 -5.03 12.16
C HIS A 26 15.73 -4.44 11.97
N LEU A 27 16.61 -4.66 12.95
CA LEU A 27 17.98 -4.16 12.94
C LEU A 27 18.98 -5.19 12.40
N GLU A 28 18.53 -6.43 12.23
CA GLU A 28 19.31 -7.49 11.61
C GLU A 28 19.17 -7.40 10.09
N PRO A 29 20.29 -7.43 9.34
CA PRO A 29 20.23 -7.45 7.90
C PRO A 29 19.57 -8.75 7.43
N ALA A 30 18.35 -8.63 6.92
CA ALA A 30 17.61 -9.72 6.32
C ALA A 30 17.57 -9.55 4.79
N GLN A 31 17.56 -10.66 4.06
CA GLN A 31 17.41 -10.62 2.61
C GLN A 31 15.98 -10.30 2.16
N TRP A 32 15.03 -10.37 3.09
CA TRP A 32 13.62 -10.11 2.87
C TRP A 32 13.09 -9.13 3.92
N VAL A 33 12.32 -8.13 3.49
CA VAL A 33 11.66 -7.17 4.39
C VAL A 33 10.37 -6.65 3.79
N THR A 34 9.34 -6.52 4.62
CA THR A 34 8.12 -5.80 4.25
C THR A 34 8.25 -4.33 4.64
N TYR A 35 8.16 -3.43 3.65
CA TYR A 35 8.15 -1.99 3.88
C TYR A 35 6.98 -1.35 3.15
N LEU A 36 6.15 -0.59 3.88
CA LEU A 36 4.94 0.07 3.35
C LEU A 36 3.99 -0.89 2.62
N GLY A 37 3.90 -2.15 3.06
CA GLY A 37 3.05 -3.16 2.44
C GLY A 37 3.65 -3.83 1.20
N VAL A 38 4.91 -3.54 0.89
CA VAL A 38 5.69 -4.15 -0.20
C VAL A 38 6.72 -5.10 0.39
N ASP A 39 6.71 -6.34 -0.09
CA ASP A 39 7.73 -7.33 0.20
C ASP A 39 8.91 -7.15 -0.75
N LEU A 40 10.06 -6.83 -0.17
CA LEU A 40 11.32 -6.61 -0.85
C LEU A 40 12.20 -7.84 -0.65
N ASP A 41 12.54 -8.53 -1.75
CA ASP A 41 13.48 -9.64 -1.76
C ASP A 41 14.76 -9.23 -2.49
N SER A 42 15.84 -9.11 -1.72
CA SER A 42 17.17 -8.77 -2.23
C SER A 42 17.87 -9.92 -2.95
N ALA A 43 17.49 -11.19 -2.70
CA ALA A 43 18.10 -12.34 -3.37
C ALA A 43 17.61 -12.42 -4.82
N THR A 44 16.32 -12.19 -5.05
CA THR A 44 15.73 -12.17 -6.40
C THR A 44 15.68 -10.78 -7.02
N MET A 45 16.02 -9.73 -6.26
CA MET A 45 15.91 -8.31 -6.65
C MET A 45 14.49 -7.95 -7.10
N LYS A 46 13.49 -8.51 -6.41
CA LYS A 46 12.07 -8.31 -6.71
C LYS A 46 11.36 -7.58 -5.57
N ALA A 47 10.41 -6.74 -5.96
CA ALA A 47 9.45 -6.10 -5.09
C ALA A 47 8.04 -6.53 -5.49
N HIS A 48 7.21 -6.95 -4.53
CA HIS A 48 5.81 -7.29 -4.77
C HIS A 48 4.94 -6.83 -3.61
N LEU A 49 3.64 -6.68 -3.83
CA LEU A 49 2.72 -6.37 -2.73
C LEU A 49 2.67 -7.57 -1.78
N SER A 50 2.75 -7.27 -0.48
CA SER A 50 2.52 -8.27 0.55
C SER A 50 1.10 -8.83 0.45
N SER A 51 0.91 -10.09 0.84
CA SER A 51 -0.39 -10.75 0.84
C SER A 51 -1.44 -9.99 1.67
N SER A 52 -1.03 -9.43 2.81
CA SER A 52 -1.88 -8.57 3.64
C SER A 52 -2.37 -7.34 2.87
N ARG A 53 -1.47 -6.69 2.13
CA ARG A 53 -1.80 -5.49 1.34
C ARG A 53 -2.76 -5.82 0.20
N VAL A 54 -2.57 -6.95 -0.48
CA VAL A 54 -3.50 -7.43 -1.50
C VAL A 54 -4.87 -7.73 -0.89
N GLY A 55 -4.93 -8.40 0.26
CA GLY A 55 -6.17 -8.65 0.99
C GLY A 55 -6.90 -7.36 1.35
N ASP A 56 -6.19 -6.39 1.92
CA ASP A 56 -6.73 -5.07 2.28
C ASP A 56 -7.36 -4.34 1.09
N ILE A 57 -6.77 -4.46 -0.10
CA ILE A 57 -7.31 -3.86 -1.34
C ILE A 57 -8.59 -4.60 -1.76
N LEU A 58 -8.54 -5.94 -1.80
CA LEU A 58 -9.70 -6.76 -2.17
C LEU A 58 -10.88 -6.51 -1.24
N ASP A 59 -10.65 -6.45 0.07
CA ASP A 59 -11.67 -6.16 1.07
C ASP A 59 -12.23 -4.75 0.91
N SER A 60 -11.40 -3.78 0.52
CA SER A 60 -11.85 -2.41 0.23
C SER A 60 -12.73 -2.30 -1.01
N LEU A 61 -12.67 -3.28 -1.92
CA LEU A 61 -13.52 -3.33 -3.12
C LEU A 61 -14.89 -3.95 -2.85
N VAL A 62 -15.06 -4.71 -1.78
CA VAL A 62 -16.34 -5.37 -1.44
C VAL A 62 -17.51 -4.39 -1.36
N PRO A 63 -17.38 -3.20 -0.73
CA PRO A 63 -18.48 -2.22 -0.67
C PRO A 63 -18.80 -1.57 -2.02
N PHE A 64 -17.92 -1.64 -3.01
CA PHE A 64 -18.08 -0.98 -4.31
C PHE A 64 -18.81 -1.86 -5.33
N ARG A 65 -19.43 -2.97 -4.91
CA ARG A 65 -20.33 -3.75 -5.76
C ARG A 65 -21.58 -2.94 -6.10
N GLY A 66 -22.12 -3.14 -7.30
CA GLY A 66 -23.24 -2.33 -7.83
C GLY A 66 -24.45 -2.30 -6.92
N GLY A 67 -25.10 -1.14 -6.83
CA GLY A 67 -26.26 -0.90 -5.98
C GLY A 67 -25.93 -0.62 -4.51
N MET A 68 -24.65 -0.59 -4.13
CA MET A 68 -24.22 -0.26 -2.77
C MET A 68 -23.95 1.23 -2.63
N VAL A 69 -24.27 1.73 -1.45
CA VAL A 69 -24.05 3.12 -1.03
C VAL A 69 -22.72 3.16 -0.27
N VAL A 70 -21.71 3.82 -0.83
CA VAL A 70 -20.38 3.96 -0.21
C VAL A 70 -20.16 5.37 0.30
N SER A 71 -19.46 5.48 1.43
CA SER A 71 -19.08 6.78 1.98
C SER A 71 -17.93 7.40 1.18
N TYR A 72 -17.86 8.74 1.16
CA TYR A 72 -16.72 9.46 0.58
C TYR A 72 -15.37 9.00 1.16
N MET A 73 -15.32 8.69 2.47
CA MET A 73 -14.10 8.21 3.12
C MET A 73 -13.65 6.85 2.61
N GLN A 74 -14.59 5.95 2.30
CA GLN A 74 -14.26 4.65 1.69
C GLN A 74 -13.68 4.83 0.29
N VAL A 75 -14.24 5.77 -0.51
CA VAL A 75 -13.70 6.11 -1.83
C VAL A 75 -12.28 6.66 -1.71
N LEU A 76 -12.05 7.60 -0.79
CA LEU A 76 -10.74 8.21 -0.58
C LEU A 76 -9.70 7.18 -0.09
N HIS A 77 -10.09 6.30 0.84
CA HIS A 77 -9.22 5.21 1.30
C HIS A 77 -8.87 4.23 0.17
N LEU A 78 -9.84 3.87 -0.67
CA LEU A 78 -9.60 2.99 -1.82
C LEU A 78 -8.64 3.65 -2.80
N VAL A 79 -8.90 4.90 -3.20
CA VAL A 79 -8.01 5.66 -4.10
C VAL A 79 -6.61 5.79 -3.50
N GLY A 80 -6.49 6.13 -2.22
CA GLY A 80 -5.19 6.25 -1.54
C GLY A 80 -4.41 4.93 -1.45
N ARG A 81 -5.10 3.80 -1.29
CA ARG A 81 -4.47 2.47 -1.33
C ARG A 81 -3.97 2.14 -2.73
N LEU A 82 -4.78 2.41 -3.75
CA LEU A 82 -4.42 2.14 -5.15
C LEU A 82 -3.26 3.03 -5.63
N THR A 83 -3.25 4.33 -5.30
CA THR A 83 -2.21 5.25 -5.76
C THR A 83 -0.84 4.98 -5.13
N ALA A 84 -0.81 4.53 -3.87
CA ALA A 84 0.43 4.14 -3.19
C ALA A 84 1.12 2.95 -3.89
N ASP A 85 0.34 2.08 -4.54
CA ASP A 85 0.83 0.85 -5.13
C ASP A 85 1.17 1.03 -6.62
N VAL A 86 0.48 1.92 -7.33
CA VAL A 86 0.74 2.24 -8.76
C VAL A 86 2.18 2.73 -9.01
N HIS A 87 2.79 3.43 -8.06
CA HIS A 87 4.15 3.96 -8.22
C HIS A 87 5.26 2.90 -8.07
N MET A 88 4.95 1.74 -7.48
CA MET A 88 5.94 0.73 -7.10
C MET A 88 5.96 -0.50 -8.02
N LEU A 89 5.00 -0.65 -8.94
CA LEU A 89 4.79 -1.86 -9.76
C LEU A 89 4.94 -1.63 -11.28
N THR A 90 5.89 -0.79 -11.69
CA THR A 90 6.12 -0.40 -13.09
C THR A 90 6.61 -1.50 -14.03
N HIS A 91 6.66 -2.78 -13.64
CA HIS A 91 7.12 -3.83 -14.57
C HIS A 91 6.34 -5.16 -14.59
N THR A 92 5.31 -5.39 -13.77
CA THR A 92 4.71 -6.76 -13.73
C THR A 92 3.19 -6.86 -13.62
N THR A 93 2.48 -5.77 -13.34
CA THR A 93 1.01 -5.83 -13.20
C THR A 93 0.30 -4.75 -14.01
N HIS A 94 0.54 -4.72 -15.32
CA HIS A 94 -0.29 -3.95 -16.26
C HIS A 94 -1.76 -4.39 -16.23
N THR A 95 -2.06 -5.64 -15.86
CA THR A 95 -3.40 -6.21 -15.84
C THR A 95 -4.26 -5.71 -14.68
N LEU A 96 -3.73 -5.59 -13.46
CA LEU A 96 -4.51 -5.14 -12.30
C LEU A 96 -4.82 -3.63 -12.36
N ILE A 97 -3.86 -2.83 -12.81
CA ILE A 97 -4.06 -1.38 -13.00
C ILE A 97 -5.04 -1.12 -14.14
N CYS A 98 -4.92 -1.81 -15.28
CA CYS A 98 -5.92 -1.71 -16.35
C CYS A 98 -7.28 -2.21 -15.90
N LEU A 99 -7.38 -3.30 -15.12
CA LEU A 99 -8.67 -3.79 -14.61
C LEU A 99 -9.28 -2.81 -13.60
N LEU A 100 -8.48 -2.17 -12.74
CA LEU A 100 -8.97 -1.17 -11.79
C LEU A 100 -9.31 0.16 -12.47
N GLN A 101 -8.53 0.60 -13.47
CA GLN A 101 -8.87 1.77 -14.30
C GLN A 101 -10.07 1.49 -15.20
N CYS A 102 -10.21 0.29 -15.79
CA CYS A 102 -11.39 -0.11 -16.52
C CYS A 102 -12.59 -0.27 -15.59
N TYR A 103 -12.41 -0.81 -14.39
CA TYR A 103 -13.48 -0.92 -13.39
C TYR A 103 -13.93 0.48 -12.95
N PHE A 104 -13.01 1.40 -12.66
CA PHE A 104 -13.36 2.79 -12.39
C PHE A 104 -14.02 3.45 -13.63
N SER A 105 -13.46 3.32 -14.82
CA SER A 105 -13.97 3.98 -16.03
C SER A 105 -15.34 3.43 -16.48
N CYS A 106 -15.61 2.13 -16.26
CA CYS A 106 -16.81 1.45 -16.72
C CYS A 106 -17.92 1.43 -15.67
N PHE A 107 -17.58 1.49 -14.38
CA PHE A 107 -18.53 1.32 -13.27
C PHE A 107 -18.91 2.62 -12.56
N VAL A 108 -18.14 3.69 -12.78
CA VAL A 108 -18.29 4.91 -11.99
C VAL A 108 -19.02 6.00 -12.76
N SER A 109 -20.35 5.96 -12.66
CA SER A 109 -21.16 7.17 -12.77
C SER A 109 -21.45 7.69 -11.36
N PHE A 110 -20.51 8.39 -10.73
CA PHE A 110 -20.70 8.88 -9.36
C PHE A 110 -21.73 10.01 -9.31
N LEU A 111 -22.84 9.81 -8.59
CA LEU A 111 -23.70 10.88 -8.15
C LEU A 111 -23.35 11.25 -6.70
N PHE A 112 -22.75 12.42 -6.50
CA PHE A 112 -22.43 12.92 -5.17
C PHE A 112 -23.68 13.54 -4.53
N THR A 113 -24.22 12.90 -3.50
CA THR A 113 -25.30 13.48 -2.69
C THR A 113 -24.93 13.39 -1.21
N LYS A 114 -24.82 14.56 -0.55
CA LYS A 114 -24.62 14.71 0.91
C LYS A 114 -23.55 13.77 1.52
N GLY A 115 -22.34 13.77 0.95
CA GLY A 115 -21.20 12.99 1.48
C GLY A 115 -21.23 11.49 1.19
N THR A 116 -22.20 11.06 0.38
CA THR A 116 -22.42 9.67 0.02
C THR A 116 -22.31 9.50 -1.49
N VAL A 117 -21.76 8.36 -1.91
CA VAL A 117 -21.48 8.03 -3.30
C VAL A 117 -22.25 6.76 -3.65
N ILE A 118 -23.11 6.84 -4.66
CA ILE A 118 -23.87 5.71 -5.17
C ILE A 118 -23.05 5.08 -6.30
N VAL A 119 -22.82 3.77 -6.22
CA VAL A 119 -22.14 3.01 -7.25
C VAL A 119 -23.20 2.25 -8.05
N TYR A 120 -23.29 2.53 -9.36
CA TYR A 120 -24.31 1.99 -10.26
C TYR A 120 -23.83 0.71 -10.94
#